data_AF-A0A8X6VDJ0-F1
#
_entry.id   AF-A0A8X6VDJ0-F1
#
_cell.length_a   1.000
_cell.length_b   1.000
_cell.length_c   1.000
_cell.angle_alpha   90.00
_cell.angle_beta   90.00
_cell.angle_gamma   90.00
#
_symmetry.space_group_name_H-M   'P 1'
#
loop_
_entity.id
_entity.type
_entity.pdbx_description
1 polymer ?
#
loop_
_entity_poly.entity_id
_entity_poly.type
_entity_poly.pdbx_seq_one_letter_code
_entity_poly.pdbx_strand_id
1 'polypeptide(L)'
;MGQTSSVNSFSVTNCIARKYRVYTVRVGVWENLRTPETLVMEHWMEPEEEGDLVTEYMFKLINRLKRCQEVAINKMEEMQVKRKTWYDKNAVKREFKDGDLVLVLATSRANKLAVQWIGPGTILNKISKRTI
;
A
#
# COMPACT_ATOMS: atom_id res chain seq x y z
N MET A 1 -23.09 -15.24 -59.84
CA MET A 1 -23.33 -16.65 -60.23
C MET A 1 -23.11 -17.48 -58.98
N GLY A 2 -24.16 -17.95 -58.32
CA GLY A 2 -24.80 -19.25 -58.62
C GLY A 2 -24.25 -20.28 -57.62
N GLN A 3 -24.88 -20.41 -56.44
CA GLN A 3 -25.82 -21.50 -56.05
C GLN A 3 -25.10 -22.67 -55.32
N THR A 4 -25.42 -22.87 -54.03
CA THR A 4 -26.16 -24.03 -53.42
C THR A 4 -25.25 -25.19 -53.02
N SER A 5 -25.42 -25.97 -51.95
CA SER A 5 -26.51 -26.21 -50.99
C SER A 5 -25.96 -27.14 -49.87
N SER A 6 -26.46 -27.09 -48.64
CA SER A 6 -27.40 -28.07 -48.04
C SER A 6 -26.95 -28.30 -46.57
N VAL A 7 -27.72 -28.67 -45.55
CA VAL A 7 -28.97 -29.44 -45.47
C VAL A 7 -29.68 -29.10 -44.13
N ASN A 8 -30.99 -28.85 -44.21
CA ASN A 8 -32.11 -29.15 -43.29
C ASN A 8 -31.97 -29.10 -41.75
N SER A 9 -32.63 -28.10 -41.14
CA SER A 9 -33.37 -28.26 -39.87
C SER A 9 -34.79 -27.66 -39.89
N PHE A 10 -35.32 -27.34 -41.08
CA PHE A 10 -36.70 -26.91 -41.28
C PHE A 10 -37.51 -28.03 -41.91
N SER A 11 -38.15 -28.89 -41.09
CA SER A 11 -39.18 -29.79 -41.64
C SER A 11 -40.29 -30.19 -40.69
N VAL A 12 -40.21 -29.98 -39.37
CA VAL A 12 -41.21 -30.59 -38.47
C VAL A 12 -42.28 -29.62 -37.97
N THR A 13 -42.04 -28.31 -37.96
CA THR A 13 -43.02 -27.33 -37.45
C THR A 13 -44.00 -26.80 -38.50
N ASN A 14 -43.74 -27.00 -39.80
CA ASN A 14 -44.56 -26.40 -40.87
C ASN A 14 -45.73 -27.27 -41.37
N CYS A 15 -45.93 -28.49 -40.83
CA CYS A 15 -47.04 -29.36 -41.23
C CYS A 15 -48.35 -29.12 -40.44
N ILE A 16 -48.30 -28.48 -39.27
CA ILE A 16 -49.51 -28.24 -38.44
C ILE A 16 -50.20 -26.91 -38.82
N ALA A 17 -49.44 -25.91 -39.26
CA ALA A 17 -49.94 -24.55 -39.51
C ALA A 17 -50.82 -24.40 -40.77
N ARG A 18 -50.88 -25.41 -41.66
CA ARG A 18 -51.69 -25.34 -42.88
C ARG A 18 -53.15 -25.76 -42.69
N LYS A 19 -53.50 -26.36 -41.55
CA LYS A 19 -54.87 -26.85 -41.26
C LYS A 19 -55.72 -25.90 -40.41
N TYR A 20 -55.09 -25.02 -39.64
CA TYR A 20 -55.77 -23.98 -38.88
C TYR A 20 -55.21 -22.65 -39.35
N ARG A 21 -56.08 -21.82 -39.95
CA ARG A 21 -55.76 -20.51 -40.52
C ARG A 21 -55.45 -19.51 -39.39
N VAL A 22 -54.37 -19.74 -38.64
CA VAL A 22 -53.94 -18.88 -37.53
C VAL A 22 -53.01 -17.82 -38.11
N TYR A 23 -53.58 -16.65 -38.38
CA TYR A 23 -52.79 -15.46 -38.69
C TYR A 23 -52.13 -14.99 -37.39
N THR A 24 -50.80 -15.07 -37.31
CA THR A 24 -50.06 -14.40 -36.24
C THR A 24 -50.18 -12.89 -36.48
N VAL A 25 -51.05 -12.22 -35.71
CA VAL A 25 -51.07 -10.75 -35.65
C VAL A 25 -49.81 -10.33 -34.91
N ARG A 26 -48.88 -9.68 -35.63
CA ARG A 26 -47.73 -9.01 -35.02
C ARG A 26 -48.26 -7.81 -34.23
N VAL A 27 -48.40 -7.97 -32.92
CA VAL A 27 -48.73 -6.87 -32.01
C VAL A 27 -47.58 -5.87 -32.09
N GLY A 28 -47.92 -4.63 -32.43
CA GLY A 28 -46.97 -3.53 -32.50
C GLY A 28 -46.25 -3.39 -31.16
N VAL A 29 -44.92 -3.29 -31.23
CA VAL A 29 -44.05 -3.07 -30.09
C VAL A 29 -44.43 -1.72 -29.47
N TRP A 30 -44.97 -1.78 -28.26
CA TRP A 30 -45.13 -0.61 -27.40
C TRP A 30 -43.76 -0.29 -26.83
N GLU A 31 -42.99 0.53 -27.55
CA GLU A 31 -41.79 1.13 -27.00
C GLU A 31 -42.23 2.08 -25.88
N ASN A 32 -41.82 1.77 -24.63
CA ASN A 32 -42.02 2.53 -23.38
C ASN A 32 -43.21 2.16 -22.45
N LEU A 33 -43.68 0.91 -22.41
CA LEU A 33 -44.49 0.47 -21.28
C LEU A 33 -43.58 0.20 -20.06
N ARG A 34 -43.63 1.10 -19.07
CA ARG A 34 -43.17 0.80 -17.69
C ARG A 34 -44.00 -0.35 -17.16
N THR A 35 -43.50 -1.55 -17.40
CA THR A 35 -44.08 -2.79 -16.91
C THR A 35 -43.76 -2.90 -15.42
N PRO A 36 -44.64 -3.54 -14.61
CA PRO A 36 -44.36 -3.75 -13.19
C PRO A 36 -42.99 -4.40 -12.94
N GLU A 37 -42.58 -5.29 -13.84
CA GLU A 37 -41.22 -5.88 -13.86
C GLU A 37 -40.12 -4.82 -14.01
N THR A 38 -40.23 -3.90 -14.96
CA THR A 38 -39.24 -2.83 -15.15
C THR A 38 -39.17 -1.88 -13.96
N LEU A 39 -40.30 -1.60 -13.30
CA LEU A 39 -40.34 -0.77 -12.09
C LEU A 39 -39.67 -1.46 -10.89
N VAL A 40 -39.89 -2.77 -10.76
CA VAL A 40 -39.22 -3.59 -9.75
C VAL A 40 -37.72 -3.64 -10.04
N MET A 41 -37.31 -3.82 -11.29
CA MET A 41 -35.89 -3.84 -11.67
C MET A 41 -35.23 -2.48 -11.50
N GLU A 42 -35.91 -1.37 -11.84
CA GLU A 42 -35.42 0.00 -11.57
C GLU A 42 -35.19 0.21 -10.06
N HIS A 43 -36.17 -0.17 -9.22
CA HIS A 43 -36.06 -0.03 -7.76
C HIS A 43 -35.00 -0.95 -7.13
N TRP A 44 -34.78 -2.13 -7.71
CA TRP A 44 -33.74 -3.08 -7.25
C TRP A 44 -32.34 -2.74 -7.79
N MET A 45 -32.26 -1.90 -8.83
CA MET A 45 -31.01 -1.40 -9.41
C MET A 45 -30.70 0.05 -9.04
N GLU A 46 -31.56 0.70 -8.25
CA GLU A 46 -31.19 1.95 -7.58
C GLU A 46 -29.98 1.65 -6.69
N PRO A 47 -28.80 2.24 -6.96
CA PRO A 47 -27.68 2.10 -6.06
C PRO A 47 -28.10 2.71 -4.73
N GLU A 48 -28.15 1.88 -3.69
CA GLU A 48 -28.29 2.38 -2.34
C GLU A 48 -27.09 3.33 -2.11
N GLU A 49 -27.36 4.62 -1.91
CA GLU A 49 -26.36 5.66 -1.62
C GLU A 49 -25.76 5.46 -0.22
N GLU A 50 -25.33 4.23 0.10
CA GLU A 50 -24.55 3.87 1.30
C GLU A 50 -23.02 4.05 1.06
N GLY A 51 -22.66 4.81 0.01
CA GLY A 51 -21.29 4.92 -0.49
C GLY A 51 -20.36 5.90 0.23
N ASP A 52 -20.80 6.64 1.25
CA ASP A 52 -20.03 7.81 1.72
C ASP A 52 -19.65 7.80 3.22
N LEU A 53 -20.38 7.07 4.08
CA LEU A 53 -20.14 7.13 5.53
C LEU A 53 -18.85 6.40 5.96
N VAL A 54 -18.59 5.24 5.36
CA VAL A 54 -17.43 4.40 5.71
C VAL A 54 -16.13 5.03 5.20
N THR A 55 -16.15 5.56 3.98
CA THR A 55 -15.00 6.24 3.37
C THR A 55 -14.67 7.53 4.11
N GLU A 56 -15.66 8.36 4.46
CA GLU A 56 -15.47 9.57 5.28
C GLU A 56 -14.85 9.22 6.65
N TYR A 57 -15.37 8.18 7.31
CA TYR A 57 -14.81 7.70 8.57
C TYR A 57 -13.35 7.24 8.42
N MET A 58 -13.04 6.48 7.37
CA MET A 58 -11.69 6.02 7.08
C MET A 58 -10.73 7.19 6.83
N PHE A 59 -11.13 8.19 6.05
CA PHE A 59 -10.32 9.41 5.84
C PHE A 59 -10.08 10.16 7.15
N LYS A 60 -11.11 10.31 7.98
CA LYS A 60 -11.00 10.95 9.30
C LYS A 60 -10.04 10.17 10.20
N LEU A 61 -10.09 8.85 10.19
CA LEU A 61 -9.17 8.00 10.96
C LEU A 61 -7.72 8.14 10.49
N ILE A 62 -7.47 8.06 9.18
CA ILE A 62 -6.14 8.23 8.59
C ILE A 62 -5.57 9.60 8.96
N ASN A 63 -6.37 10.66 8.86
CA ASN A 63 -5.94 12.01 9.22
C ASN A 63 -5.60 12.15 10.70
N ARG A 64 -6.34 11.48 11.59
CA ARG A 64 -6.00 11.43 13.02
C ARG A 64 -4.68 10.70 13.27
N LEU A 65 -4.46 9.57 12.61
CA LEU A 65 -3.22 8.80 12.73
C LEU A 65 -2.00 9.60 12.22
N LYS A 66 -2.13 10.29 11.09
CA LYS A 66 -1.08 11.18 10.57
C LYS A 66 -0.71 12.27 11.56
N ARG A 67 -1.70 12.94 12.17
CA ARG A 67 -1.45 13.95 13.22
C ARG A 67 -0.74 13.36 14.43
N CYS A 68 -1.14 12.16 14.89
CA CYS A 68 -0.46 11.48 15.99
C CYS A 68 1.00 11.15 15.63
N GLN A 69 1.25 10.70 14.40
CA GLN A 69 2.60 10.43 13.90
C GLN A 69 3.45 11.70 13.86
N GLU A 70 2.93 12.81 13.34
CA GLU A 70 3.62 14.10 13.29
C GLU A 70 4.03 14.55 14.70
N VAL A 71 3.10 14.48 15.67
CA VAL A 71 3.39 14.82 17.07
C VAL A 71 4.48 13.92 17.65
N ALA A 72 4.40 12.61 17.40
CA ALA A 72 5.40 11.66 17.88
C ALA A 72 6.79 11.94 17.29
N ILE A 73 6.89 12.23 15.99
CA ILE A 73 8.15 12.57 15.32
C ILE A 73 8.72 13.87 15.90
N ASN A 74 7.92 14.93 15.98
CA ASN A 74 8.35 16.22 16.53
C ASN A 74 8.89 16.08 17.96
N LYS A 75 8.18 15.32 18.81
CA LYS A 75 8.64 15.06 20.19
C LYS A 75 9.88 14.19 20.24
N MET A 76 9.99 13.19 19.37
CA MET A 76 11.18 12.37 19.28
C MET A 76 12.41 13.23 18.93
N GLU A 77 12.30 14.13 17.95
CA GLU A 77 13.37 15.04 17.53
C GLU A 77 13.76 16.01 18.64
N GLU A 78 12.79 16.69 19.28
CA GLU A 78 13.03 17.56 20.44
C GLU A 78 13.80 16.82 21.54
N MET A 79 13.38 15.58 21.85
CA MET A 79 14.00 14.77 22.90
C MET A 79 15.35 14.20 22.48
N GLN A 80 15.58 13.93 21.20
CA GLN A 80 16.91 13.57 20.69
C GLN A 80 17.91 14.72 20.89
N VAL A 81 17.52 15.95 20.55
CA VAL A 81 18.35 17.14 20.75
C VAL A 81 18.65 17.35 22.23
N LYS A 82 17.64 17.29 23.11
CA LYS A 82 17.82 17.43 24.56
C LYS A 82 18.73 16.36 25.15
N ARG A 83 18.59 15.10 24.70
CA ARG A 83 19.46 13.99 25.16
C ARG A 83 20.90 14.23 24.72
N LYS A 84 21.11 14.56 23.46
CA LYS A 84 22.45 14.85 22.93
C LYS A 84 23.10 15.99 23.70
N THR A 85 22.41 17.12 23.85
CA THR A 85 22.97 18.26 24.59
C THR A 85 23.28 17.87 26.02
N TRP A 86 22.39 17.16 26.72
CA TRP A 86 22.62 16.73 28.10
C TRP A 86 23.83 15.80 28.26
N TYR A 87 23.94 14.74 27.44
CA TYR A 87 25.03 13.78 27.53
C TYR A 87 26.36 14.34 27.02
N ASP A 88 26.33 15.26 26.05
CA ASP A 88 27.54 15.88 25.49
C ASP A 88 28.07 17.05 26.35
N LYS A 89 27.35 17.50 27.40
CA LYS A 89 27.74 18.67 28.25
C LYS A 89 29.19 18.64 28.72
N ASN A 90 29.66 17.46 29.14
CA ASN A 90 31.01 17.25 29.67
C ASN A 90 31.86 16.37 28.74
N ALA A 91 31.41 16.17 27.50
CA ALA A 91 32.14 15.35 26.55
C ALA A 91 33.37 16.11 26.04
N VAL A 92 34.55 15.62 26.40
CA VAL A 92 35.81 16.13 25.86
C VAL A 92 36.00 15.56 24.46
N LYS A 93 36.03 16.44 23.45
CA LYS A 93 36.31 16.06 22.07
C LYS A 93 37.78 15.68 21.95
N ARG A 94 38.07 14.38 21.86
CA ARG A 94 39.42 13.88 21.61
C ARG A 94 39.64 13.81 20.09
N GLU A 95 40.64 14.53 19.63
CA GLU A 95 41.10 14.45 18.24
C GLU A 95 42.56 14.04 18.24
N PHE A 96 42.87 13.07 17.38
CA PHE A 96 44.21 12.57 17.20
C PHE A 96 44.83 13.14 15.93
N LYS A 97 46.14 13.37 15.99
CA LYS A 97 47.00 13.82 14.90
C LYS A 97 48.07 12.78 14.61
N ASP A 98 48.59 12.86 13.40
CA ASP A 98 49.71 12.01 12.98
C ASP A 98 50.93 12.33 13.87
N GLY A 99 51.57 11.29 14.38
CA GLY A 99 52.65 11.41 15.37
C GLY A 99 52.21 11.38 16.84
N ASP A 100 50.90 11.47 17.16
CA ASP A 100 50.44 11.34 18.54
C ASP A 100 50.65 9.91 19.07
N LEU A 101 51.01 9.80 20.35
CA LEU A 101 51.18 8.53 21.05
C LEU A 101 49.87 8.14 21.74
N VAL A 102 49.36 6.94 21.42
CA VAL A 102 48.09 6.44 21.93
C VAL A 102 48.20 5.03 22.48
N LEU A 103 47.40 4.73 23.51
CA LEU A 103 47.23 3.39 24.03
C LEU A 103 46.07 2.71 23.32
N VAL A 104 46.27 1.46 22.91
CA VAL A 104 45.22 0.65 22.28
C VAL A 104 44.68 -0.34 23.30
N LEU A 105 43.35 -0.34 23.45
CA LEU A 105 42.67 -1.31 24.29
C LEU A 105 42.61 -2.67 23.56
N ALA A 106 43.46 -3.60 23.97
CA ALA A 106 43.41 -4.96 23.46
C ALA A 106 42.41 -5.78 24.27
N THR A 107 41.35 -6.22 23.61
CA THR A 107 40.39 -7.15 24.20
C THR A 107 40.82 -8.58 23.92
N SER A 108 40.93 -9.41 24.96
CA SER A 108 41.14 -10.85 24.81
C SER A 108 39.80 -11.54 24.57
N ARG A 109 39.69 -12.36 23.52
CA ARG A 109 38.47 -13.14 23.25
C ARG A 109 38.23 -14.24 24.29
N ALA A 110 39.28 -14.75 24.92
CA ALA A 110 39.18 -15.90 25.81
C ALA A 110 38.71 -15.51 27.23
N ASN A 111 39.04 -14.30 27.71
CA ASN A 111 38.68 -13.86 29.05
C ASN A 111 38.31 -12.37 29.05
N LYS A 112 37.07 -12.07 29.47
CA LYS A 112 36.53 -10.71 29.55
C LYS A 112 37.31 -9.81 30.52
N LEU A 113 38.02 -10.40 31.49
CA LEU A 113 38.83 -9.67 32.46
C LEU A 113 40.29 -9.48 32.01
N ALA A 114 40.71 -10.13 30.92
CA ALA A 114 42.06 -10.01 30.38
C ALA A 114 42.19 -8.83 29.38
N VAL A 115 41.42 -7.76 29.60
CA VAL A 115 41.53 -6.53 28.81
C VAL A 115 42.78 -5.77 29.25
N GLN A 116 43.66 -5.47 28.31
CA GLN A 116 44.94 -4.80 28.59
C GLN A 116 45.13 -3.58 27.69
N TRP A 117 45.70 -2.52 28.25
CA TRP A 117 46.19 -1.39 27.47
C TRP A 117 47.56 -1.75 26.90
N ILE A 118 47.67 -1.81 25.59
CA ILE A 118 48.94 -1.98 24.89
C ILE A 118 49.53 -0.59 24.67
N GLY A 119 50.86 -0.53 24.87
CA GLY A 119 51.68 0.67 25.01
C GLY A 119 51.55 1.72 23.91
N PRO A 120 52.39 2.77 23.97
CA PRO A 120 52.18 3.93 23.13
C PRO A 120 52.50 3.58 21.67
N GLY A 121 51.45 3.39 20.88
CA GLY A 121 51.51 3.31 19.43
C GLY A 121 51.47 4.71 18.84
N THR A 122 52.22 4.93 17.76
CA THR A 122 52.20 6.20 17.03
C THR A 122 51.12 6.16 15.97
N ILE A 123 50.33 7.22 15.88
CA ILE A 123 49.34 7.35 14.81
C ILE A 123 50.06 7.72 13.52
N LEU A 124 49.85 6.92 12.48
CA LEU A 124 50.48 7.13 11.17
C LEU A 124 49.68 8.11 10.34
N ASN A 125 48.38 7.83 10.13
CA ASN A 125 47.50 8.64 9.31
C ASN A 125 46.06 8.53 9.83
N LYS A 126 45.35 9.65 9.92
CA LYS A 126 43.91 9.67 10.25
C LYS A 126 43.03 9.39 9.03
N ILE A 127 42.32 8.26 9.03
CA ILE A 127 41.44 7.86 7.91
C ILE A 127 40.09 8.60 7.95
N SER A 128 39.51 8.79 9.14
CA SER A 128 38.22 9.49 9.27
C SER A 128 38.12 10.28 10.56
N LYS A 129 37.05 11.07 10.72
CA LYS A 129 36.78 11.80 11.96
C LYS A 129 36.64 10.88 13.18
N ARG A 130 36.20 9.64 13.00
CA ARG A 130 35.97 8.66 14.08
C ARG A 130 36.97 7.50 14.10
N THR A 131 37.59 7.21 12.96
CA THR A 131 38.47 6.05 12.78
C THR A 131 39.90 6.54 12.73
N ILE A 132 40.67 6.08 13.72
CA ILE A 132 42.14 6.16 13.75
C ILE A 132 42.68 5.06 12.86
#